data_AF-A0A8T7LRS5-F1
#
_entry.id   AF-A0A8T7LRS5-F1
#
_cell.length_a   1.000
_cell.length_b   1.000
_cell.length_c   1.000
_cell.angle_alpha   90.00
_cell.angle_beta   90.00
_cell.angle_gamma   90.00
#
_symmetry.space_group_name_H-M   'P 1'
#
loop_
_entity.id
_entity.type
_entity.pdbx_description
1 polymer ?
#
loop_
_entity_poly.entity_id
_entity_poly.type
_entity_poly.pdbx_seq_one_letter_code
_entity_poly.pdbx_strand_id
1 'polypeptide(L)'
;MSNEVFSALIGALVGAFMTGIFSWWIQKVEQNRNKREELRNIVMQLIELRDRFNNEVSALPDAGKRETASISLNNKRQIYLEAAINITEQLPSQIASSEYTFLAFEFSADSNFKQAEKFYQKAVRAARFPLARIVALRAMAVFYFAQSPLRNFELGRKYFKEAIDLLPNPSDAYSIYTQGYSYETWGLQELANGFELEGRSKIDSARKYYLDLPKNYPLRASALEVLESKVRQAVGGSSPVSNPGADPSGHSATQ
;
A
#
# COMPACT_ATOMS: atom_id res chain seq x y z
N MET A 1 19.22 45.64 -48.84
CA MET A 1 19.52 44.39 -48.12
C MET A 1 19.30 43.25 -49.09
N SER A 2 20.29 42.38 -49.28
CA SER A 2 20.16 41.21 -50.15
C SER A 2 19.26 40.16 -49.49
N ASN A 3 18.49 39.42 -50.29
CA ASN A 3 17.60 38.34 -49.83
C ASN A 3 18.35 37.29 -48.98
N GLU A 4 19.64 37.12 -49.21
CA GLU A 4 20.51 36.22 -48.46
C GLU A 4 20.66 36.59 -46.98
N VAL A 5 20.84 37.89 -46.68
CA VAL A 5 20.97 38.37 -45.29
C VAL A 5 19.66 38.18 -44.52
N PHE A 6 18.52 38.37 -45.20
CA PHE A 6 17.20 38.16 -44.62
C PHE A 6 16.93 36.67 -44.35
N SER A 7 17.29 35.78 -45.28
CA SER A 7 17.17 34.33 -45.07
C SER A 7 18.08 33.78 -43.97
N ALA A 8 19.30 34.32 -43.84
CA ALA A 8 20.23 33.92 -42.78
C ALA A 8 19.73 34.36 -41.39
N LEU A 9 19.15 35.56 -41.28
CA LEU A 9 18.52 36.06 -40.05
C LEU A 9 17.30 35.22 -39.62
N ILE A 10 16.45 34.84 -40.58
CA ILE A 10 15.30 33.96 -40.32
C ILE A 10 15.77 32.57 -39.87
N GLY A 11 16.76 31.99 -40.54
CA GLY A 11 17.33 30.69 -40.17
C GLY A 11 17.94 30.69 -38.76
N ALA A 12 18.68 31.75 -38.41
CA ALA A 12 19.28 31.91 -37.08
C ALA A 12 18.23 32.07 -35.97
N LEU A 13 17.15 32.83 -36.22
CA LEU A 13 16.05 33.01 -35.27
C LEU A 13 15.28 31.70 -35.02
N VAL A 14 15.01 30.93 -36.07
CA VAL A 14 14.35 29.62 -35.95
C VAL A 14 15.24 28.63 -35.20
N GLY A 15 16.55 28.60 -35.50
CA GLY A 15 17.52 27.76 -34.79
C GLY A 15 17.62 28.09 -33.30
N ALA A 16 17.68 29.37 -32.95
CA ALA A 16 17.72 29.83 -31.55
C ALA A 16 16.44 29.50 -30.78
N PHE A 17 15.26 29.67 -31.42
CA PHE A 17 13.97 29.31 -30.83
C PHE A 17 13.84 27.81 -30.57
N MET A 18 14.23 26.97 -31.54
CA MET A 18 14.22 25.51 -31.38
C MET A 18 15.21 25.04 -30.32
N THR A 19 16.39 25.65 -30.25
CA THR A 19 17.39 25.37 -29.20
C THR A 19 16.86 25.76 -27.82
N GLY A 20 16.17 26.89 -27.71
CA GLY A 20 15.52 27.33 -26.46
C GLY A 20 14.43 26.38 -25.98
N ILE A 21 13.52 25.96 -26.88
CA ILE A 21 12.48 24.95 -26.57
C ILE A 21 13.12 23.63 -26.14
N PHE A 22 14.13 23.17 -26.87
CA PHE A 22 14.81 21.92 -26.58
C PHE A 22 15.55 21.98 -25.24
N SER A 23 16.21 23.10 -24.93
CA SER A 23 16.93 23.31 -23.67
C SER A 23 15.95 23.41 -22.48
N TRP A 24 14.83 24.11 -22.64
CA TRP A 24 13.75 24.14 -21.66
C TRP A 24 13.14 22.76 -21.44
N TRP A 25 12.96 21.98 -22.51
CA TRP A 25 12.46 20.62 -22.43
C TRP A 25 13.43 19.71 -21.68
N ILE A 26 14.74 19.75 -22.00
CA ILE A 26 15.78 19.02 -21.26
C ILE A 26 15.78 19.42 -19.78
N GLN A 27 15.76 20.71 -19.48
CA GLN A 27 15.74 21.21 -18.10
C GLN A 27 14.51 20.71 -17.34
N LYS A 28 13.34 20.68 -17.99
CA LYS A 28 12.11 20.16 -17.40
C LYS A 28 12.17 18.64 -17.19
N VAL A 29 12.75 17.88 -18.13
CA VAL A 29 12.96 16.43 -17.98
C VAL A 29 13.90 16.15 -16.81
N GLU A 30 14.99 16.90 -16.69
CA GLU A 30 15.97 16.73 -15.61
C GLU A 30 15.38 17.12 -14.25
N GLN A 31 14.64 18.22 -14.16
CA GLN A 31 13.93 18.60 -12.93
C GLN A 31 12.91 17.52 -12.50
N ASN A 32 12.18 16.95 -13.46
CA ASN A 32 11.23 15.88 -13.17
C ASN A 32 11.95 14.61 -12.69
N ARG A 33 13.09 14.28 -13.31
CA ARG A 33 13.93 13.16 -12.89
C ARG A 33 14.43 13.35 -11.46
N ASN A 34 14.96 14.53 -11.14
CA ASN A 34 15.47 14.85 -9.80
C ASN A 34 14.38 14.73 -8.73
N LYS A 35 13.19 15.29 -8.99
CA LYS A 35 12.04 15.15 -8.08
C LYS A 35 11.59 13.69 -7.93
N ARG A 36 11.66 12.89 -8.99
CA ARG A 36 11.33 11.46 -8.90
C ARG A 36 12.35 10.69 -8.07
N GLU A 37 13.64 10.99 -8.22
CA GLU A 37 14.71 10.43 -7.40
C GLU A 37 14.55 10.86 -5.93
N GLU A 38 14.21 12.13 -5.69
CA GLU A 38 13.89 12.65 -4.36
C GLU A 38 12.71 11.92 -3.73
N LEU A 39 11.60 11.70 -4.46
CA LEU A 39 10.46 10.92 -3.95
C LEU A 39 10.86 9.50 -3.59
N ARG A 40 11.67 8.83 -4.43
CA ARG A 40 12.17 7.48 -4.12
C ARG A 40 13.00 7.47 -2.85
N ASN A 41 13.88 8.45 -2.69
CA ASN A 41 14.66 8.60 -1.48
C ASN A 41 13.77 8.81 -0.26
N ILE A 42 12.74 9.66 -0.36
CA ILE A 42 11.75 9.85 0.71
C ILE A 42 11.02 8.55 1.05
N VAL A 43 10.57 7.78 0.05
CA VAL A 43 9.92 6.47 0.28
C VAL A 43 10.87 5.48 0.95
N MET A 44 12.13 5.41 0.53
CA MET A 44 13.14 4.56 1.19
C MET A 44 13.38 4.98 2.64
N GLN A 45 13.48 6.29 2.91
CA GLN A 45 13.63 6.81 4.27
C GLN A 45 12.41 6.50 5.15
N LEU A 46 11.19 6.57 4.61
CA LEU A 46 9.99 6.17 5.33
C LEU A 46 9.99 4.67 5.68
N ILE A 47 10.43 3.81 4.75
CA ILE A 47 10.60 2.37 5.00
C ILE A 47 11.63 2.14 6.12
N GLU A 48 12.79 2.79 6.04
CA GLU A 48 13.85 2.69 7.06
C GLU A 48 13.36 3.14 8.45
N LEU A 49 12.59 4.23 8.53
CA LEU A 49 12.01 4.69 9.79
C LEU A 49 11.06 3.64 10.40
N ARG A 50 10.27 2.96 9.55
CA ARG A 50 9.36 1.90 9.99
C ARG A 50 10.12 0.68 10.49
N ASP A 51 11.14 0.24 9.75
CA ASP A 51 11.98 -0.90 10.15
C ASP A 51 12.69 -0.59 11.47
N ARG A 52 13.22 0.63 11.61
CA ARG A 52 13.82 1.11 12.85
C ARG A 52 12.83 1.13 14.01
N PHE A 53 11.60 1.58 13.78
CA PHE A 53 10.57 1.56 14.80
C PHE A 53 10.26 0.13 15.28
N ASN A 54 10.08 -0.80 14.34
CA ASN A 54 9.71 -2.18 14.65
C ASN A 54 10.85 -2.97 15.32
N ASN A 55 12.09 -2.79 14.83
CA ASN A 55 13.21 -3.63 15.25
C ASN A 55 14.04 -3.03 16.39
N GLU A 56 14.15 -1.71 16.46
CA GLU A 56 14.95 -1.04 17.49
C GLU A 56 14.06 -0.44 18.59
N VAL A 57 13.12 0.42 18.22
CA VAL A 57 12.37 1.22 19.21
C VAL A 57 11.36 0.36 19.98
N SER A 58 10.60 -0.49 19.29
CA SER A 58 9.60 -1.35 19.92
C SER A 58 10.22 -2.37 20.88
N ALA A 59 11.48 -2.74 20.66
CA ALA A 59 12.23 -3.67 21.49
C ALA A 59 12.91 -3.01 22.72
N LEU A 60 12.92 -1.67 22.81
CA LEU A 60 13.49 -0.98 23.97
C LEU A 60 12.68 -1.36 25.23
N PRO A 61 13.32 -1.79 26.34
CA PRO A 61 12.60 -2.14 27.56
C PRO A 61 12.06 -0.90 28.27
N ASP A 62 12.85 0.17 28.30
CA ASP A 62 12.50 1.42 28.98
C ASP A 62 11.41 2.21 28.24
N ALA A 63 10.29 2.44 28.93
CA ALA A 63 9.12 3.09 28.34
C ALA A 63 9.37 4.56 27.97
N GLY A 64 10.12 5.31 28.77
CA GLY A 64 10.40 6.72 28.51
C GLY A 64 11.30 6.93 27.28
N LYS A 65 12.34 6.10 27.14
CA LYS A 65 13.22 6.08 25.97
C LYS A 65 12.47 5.65 24.72
N ARG A 66 11.60 4.62 24.85
CA ARG A 66 10.75 4.17 23.75
C ARG A 66 9.81 5.26 23.28
N GLU A 67 9.15 5.97 24.18
CA GLU A 67 8.27 7.09 23.85
C GLU A 67 9.04 8.23 23.15
N THR A 68 10.16 8.65 23.72
CA THR A 68 10.97 9.74 23.16
C THR A 68 11.48 9.39 21.75
N ALA A 69 11.95 8.16 21.55
CA ALA A 69 12.36 7.69 20.23
C ALA A 69 11.18 7.60 19.26
N SER A 70 10.01 7.14 19.73
CA SER A 70 8.78 7.06 18.92
C SER A 70 8.36 8.43 18.42
N ILE A 71 8.33 9.45 19.30
CA ILE A 71 8.02 10.83 18.93
C ILE A 71 9.01 11.35 17.88
N SER A 72 10.32 11.12 18.08
CA SER A 72 11.35 11.58 17.14
C SER A 72 11.19 10.95 15.76
N LEU A 73 10.95 9.64 15.67
CA LEU A 73 10.72 8.95 14.40
C LEU A 73 9.41 9.40 13.74
N ASN A 74 8.35 9.60 14.53
CA ASN A 74 7.07 10.11 14.03
C ASN A 74 7.21 11.51 13.42
N ASN A 75 7.95 12.41 14.05
CA ASN A 75 8.21 13.76 13.51
C ASN A 75 8.96 13.70 12.18
N LYS A 76 9.98 12.83 12.07
CA LYS A 76 10.68 12.60 10.79
C LYS A 76 9.74 12.05 9.72
N ARG A 77 8.88 11.08 10.09
CA ARG A 77 7.88 10.52 9.18
C ARG A 77 6.96 11.60 8.61
N GLN A 78 6.46 12.50 9.46
CA GLN A 78 5.58 13.61 9.04
C GLN A 78 6.27 14.55 8.05
N ILE A 79 7.52 14.95 8.32
CA ILE A 79 8.32 15.80 7.40
C ILE A 79 8.46 15.12 6.03
N TYR A 80 8.78 13.83 6.02
CA TYR A 80 8.91 13.06 4.78
C TYR A 80 7.57 12.91 4.04
N LEU A 81 6.45 12.70 4.74
CA LEU A 81 5.12 12.62 4.13
C LEU A 81 4.70 13.95 3.50
N GLU A 82 4.95 15.09 4.15
CA GLU A 82 4.69 16.42 3.58
C GLU A 82 5.51 16.67 2.32
N ALA A 83 6.81 16.33 2.33
CA ALA A 83 7.67 16.42 1.16
C ALA A 83 7.16 15.50 0.01
N ALA A 84 6.75 14.28 0.34
CA ALA A 84 6.18 13.35 -0.64
C ALA A 84 4.89 13.90 -1.28
N ILE A 85 3.98 14.50 -0.49
CA ILE A 85 2.77 15.15 -1.03
C ILE A 85 3.17 16.19 -2.07
N ASN A 86 4.06 17.12 -1.71
CA ASN A 86 4.49 18.21 -2.58
C ASN A 86 5.03 17.69 -3.92
N ILE A 87 5.84 16.63 -3.91
CA ILE A 87 6.39 16.04 -5.13
C ILE A 87 5.29 15.34 -5.94
N THR A 88 4.42 14.57 -5.29
CA THR A 88 3.37 13.80 -5.99
C THR A 88 2.30 14.67 -6.65
N GLU A 89 2.12 15.91 -6.19
CA GLU A 89 1.26 16.90 -6.82
C GLU A 89 1.91 17.56 -8.04
N GLN A 90 3.24 17.66 -8.06
CA GLN A 90 3.99 18.22 -9.18
C GLN A 90 4.20 17.22 -10.31
N LEU A 91 4.24 15.91 -10.02
CA LEU A 91 4.54 14.84 -10.99
C LEU A 91 3.49 13.71 -11.04
N PRO A 92 2.18 14.00 -11.11
CA PRO A 92 1.14 12.98 -10.88
C PRO A 92 1.16 11.79 -11.87
N SER A 93 1.71 11.95 -13.07
CA SER A 93 1.78 10.90 -14.10
C SER A 93 3.08 10.08 -14.10
N GLN A 94 4.06 10.46 -13.27
CA GLN A 94 5.40 9.85 -13.26
C GLN A 94 5.68 9.00 -12.00
N ILE A 95 4.75 9.02 -11.05
CA ILE A 95 4.84 8.24 -9.81
C ILE A 95 4.40 6.80 -10.08
N ALA A 96 5.13 5.85 -9.53
CA ALA A 96 4.82 4.43 -9.65
C ALA A 96 3.62 4.05 -8.76
N SER A 97 2.89 3.02 -9.19
CA SER A 97 1.79 2.45 -8.42
C SER A 97 2.22 2.05 -6.99
N SER A 98 3.38 1.43 -6.83
CA SER A 98 3.92 1.01 -5.53
C SER A 98 4.25 2.18 -4.60
N GLU A 99 4.75 3.29 -5.14
CA GLU A 99 5.03 4.52 -4.36
C GLU A 99 3.72 5.10 -3.84
N TYR A 100 2.67 5.15 -4.67
CA TYR A 100 1.34 5.56 -4.22
C TYR A 100 0.70 4.60 -3.23
N THR A 101 0.85 3.28 -3.41
CA THR A 101 0.36 2.29 -2.45
C THR A 101 1.04 2.46 -1.09
N PHE A 102 2.35 2.68 -1.07
CA PHE A 102 3.10 2.90 0.16
C PHE A 102 2.63 4.18 0.86
N LEU A 103 2.57 5.31 0.15
CA LEU A 103 2.08 6.57 0.74
C LEU A 103 0.64 6.45 1.25
N ALA A 104 -0.23 5.74 0.52
CA ALA A 104 -1.60 5.49 0.96
C ALA A 104 -1.65 4.72 2.29
N PHE A 105 -0.78 3.72 2.45
CA PHE A 105 -0.64 2.98 3.71
C PHE A 105 -0.22 3.92 4.85
N GLU A 106 0.80 4.76 4.64
CA GLU A 106 1.28 5.70 5.67
C GLU A 106 0.18 6.69 6.10
N PHE A 107 -0.59 7.25 5.15
CA PHE A 107 -1.74 8.11 5.50
C PHE A 107 -2.85 7.35 6.24
N SER A 108 -3.05 6.07 5.92
CA SER A 108 -4.02 5.25 6.64
C SER A 108 -3.56 4.98 8.07
N ALA A 109 -2.26 4.78 8.31
CA ALA A 109 -1.69 4.64 9.64
C ALA A 109 -1.87 5.91 10.49
N ASP A 110 -1.83 7.08 9.84
CA ASP A 110 -2.06 8.40 10.46
C ASP A 110 -3.55 8.75 10.61
N SER A 111 -4.45 7.81 10.36
CA SER A 111 -5.91 8.04 10.35
C SER A 111 -6.36 9.13 9.37
N ASN A 112 -5.51 9.53 8.42
CA ASN A 112 -5.87 10.43 7.33
C ASN A 112 -6.50 9.64 6.18
N PHE A 113 -7.66 9.04 6.47
CA PHE A 113 -8.30 8.06 5.58
C PHE A 113 -8.71 8.65 4.22
N LYS A 114 -9.07 9.94 4.17
CA LYS A 114 -9.39 10.63 2.90
C LYS A 114 -8.17 10.72 1.98
N GLN A 115 -7.02 11.10 2.53
CA GLN A 115 -5.78 11.18 1.75
C GLN A 115 -5.30 9.77 1.36
N ALA A 116 -5.42 8.80 2.27
CA ALA A 116 -5.13 7.39 1.98
C ALA A 116 -5.95 6.86 0.80
N GLU A 117 -7.27 7.05 0.82
CA GLU A 117 -8.15 6.64 -0.28
C GLU A 117 -7.75 7.29 -1.61
N LYS A 118 -7.47 8.60 -1.61
CA LYS A 118 -7.00 9.33 -2.81
C LYS A 118 -5.71 8.72 -3.37
N PHE A 119 -4.77 8.34 -2.50
CA PHE A 119 -3.52 7.71 -2.92
C PHE A 119 -3.72 6.27 -3.38
N TYR A 120 -4.57 5.46 -2.75
CA TYR A 120 -4.92 4.12 -3.25
C TYR A 120 -5.54 4.18 -4.64
N GLN A 121 -6.46 5.12 -4.88
CA GLN A 121 -7.03 5.35 -6.21
C GLN A 121 -5.97 5.76 -7.24
N LYS A 122 -5.02 6.62 -6.86
CA LYS A 122 -3.88 6.98 -7.71
C LYS A 122 -2.99 5.76 -7.99
N ALA A 123 -2.77 4.89 -7.01
CA ALA A 123 -2.00 3.66 -7.18
C ALA A 123 -2.63 2.73 -8.23
N VAL A 124 -3.94 2.51 -8.17
CA VAL A 124 -4.67 1.70 -9.16
C VAL A 124 -4.56 2.31 -10.56
N ARG A 125 -4.71 3.63 -10.69
CA ARG A 125 -4.58 4.34 -11.99
C ARG A 125 -3.15 4.34 -12.54
N ALA A 126 -2.14 4.42 -11.69
CA ALA A 126 -0.73 4.45 -12.09
C ALA A 126 -0.16 3.06 -12.45
N ALA A 127 -0.90 1.98 -12.20
CA ALA A 127 -0.44 0.63 -12.46
C ALA A 127 -0.39 0.32 -13.97
N ARG A 128 0.82 0.15 -14.50
CA ARG A 128 1.06 -0.03 -15.95
C ARG A 128 0.98 -1.48 -16.44
N PHE A 129 0.93 -2.45 -15.55
CA PHE A 129 0.88 -3.88 -15.87
C PHE A 129 0.00 -4.63 -14.86
N PRO A 130 -0.55 -5.80 -15.23
CA PRO A 130 -1.54 -6.52 -14.42
C PRO A 130 -1.09 -6.75 -12.97
N LEU A 131 0.15 -7.22 -12.76
CA LEU A 131 0.66 -7.53 -11.42
C LEU A 131 0.69 -6.31 -10.49
N ALA A 132 1.15 -5.15 -10.98
CA ALA A 132 1.11 -3.92 -10.18
C ALA A 132 -0.34 -3.51 -9.84
N ARG A 133 -1.27 -3.71 -10.78
CA ARG A 133 -2.68 -3.38 -10.58
C ARG A 133 -3.33 -4.29 -9.53
N ILE A 134 -2.98 -5.57 -9.51
CA ILE A 134 -3.41 -6.54 -8.49
C ILE A 134 -2.96 -6.11 -7.11
N VAL A 135 -1.70 -5.71 -6.96
CA VAL A 135 -1.17 -5.22 -5.68
C VAL A 135 -1.92 -3.98 -5.21
N ALA A 136 -2.12 -3.00 -6.10
CA ALA A 136 -2.83 -1.77 -5.77
C ALA A 136 -4.30 -2.01 -5.40
N LEU A 137 -5.02 -2.85 -6.18
CA LEU A 137 -6.41 -3.22 -5.91
C LEU A 137 -6.55 -3.95 -4.58
N ARG A 138 -5.64 -4.88 -4.28
CA ARG A 138 -5.63 -5.60 -3.00
C ARG A 138 -5.39 -4.67 -1.81
N ALA A 139 -4.45 -3.74 -1.94
CA ALA A 139 -4.19 -2.77 -0.89
C ALA A 139 -5.40 -1.85 -0.66
N MET A 140 -6.06 -1.43 -1.74
CA MET A 140 -7.32 -0.68 -1.68
C MET A 140 -8.45 -1.51 -1.05
N ALA A 141 -8.52 -2.81 -1.34
CA ALA A 141 -9.48 -3.71 -0.72
C ALA A 141 -9.27 -3.80 0.81
N VAL A 142 -8.02 -4.04 1.25
CA VAL A 142 -7.66 -4.07 2.67
C VAL A 142 -8.02 -2.76 3.36
N PHE A 143 -7.79 -1.61 2.71
CA PHE A 143 -8.19 -0.31 3.25
C PHE A 143 -9.69 -0.22 3.56
N TYR A 144 -10.56 -0.72 2.69
CA TYR A 144 -12.01 -0.73 2.95
C TYR A 144 -12.46 -1.77 3.98
N PHE A 145 -11.63 -2.78 4.27
CA PHE A 145 -11.86 -3.72 5.39
C PHE A 145 -11.35 -3.18 6.73
N ALA A 146 -10.47 -2.19 6.72
CA ALA A 146 -9.87 -1.63 7.94
C ALA A 146 -10.94 -0.98 8.83
N GLN A 147 -10.72 -1.02 10.15
CA GLN A 147 -11.55 -0.32 11.12
C GLN A 147 -11.33 1.20 10.98
N SER A 148 -12.11 1.83 10.11
CA SER A 148 -12.06 3.26 9.84
C SER A 148 -13.47 3.80 9.55
N PRO A 149 -13.67 5.14 9.58
CA PRO A 149 -14.92 5.75 9.14
C PRO A 149 -15.28 5.48 7.67
N LEU A 150 -14.32 5.08 6.85
CA LEU A 150 -14.53 4.77 5.42
C LEU A 150 -14.71 3.26 5.16
N ARG A 151 -14.84 2.44 6.21
CA ARG A 151 -15.02 0.99 6.10
C ARG A 151 -16.22 0.64 5.22
N ASN A 152 -16.00 -0.20 4.22
CA ASN A 152 -17.02 -0.65 3.28
C ASN A 152 -16.66 -2.05 2.75
N PHE A 153 -17.21 -3.09 3.40
CA PHE A 153 -16.89 -4.49 3.09
C PHE A 153 -17.23 -4.87 1.65
N GLU A 154 -18.37 -4.40 1.12
CA GLU A 154 -18.77 -4.71 -0.27
C GLU A 154 -17.79 -4.12 -1.28
N LEU A 155 -17.35 -2.88 -1.05
CA LEU A 155 -16.36 -2.26 -1.90
C LEU A 155 -14.98 -2.95 -1.77
N GLY A 156 -14.61 -3.38 -0.57
CA GLY A 156 -13.42 -4.21 -0.34
C GLY A 156 -13.48 -5.53 -1.12
N ARG A 157 -14.60 -6.27 -1.01
CA ARG A 157 -14.84 -7.53 -1.73
C ARG A 157 -14.77 -7.32 -3.24
N LYS A 158 -15.37 -6.23 -3.74
CA LYS A 158 -15.30 -5.85 -5.15
C LYS A 158 -13.85 -5.68 -5.61
N TYR A 159 -13.02 -4.97 -4.86
CA TYR A 159 -11.62 -4.76 -5.23
C TYR A 159 -10.77 -6.04 -5.14
N PHE A 160 -11.01 -6.93 -4.16
CA PHE A 160 -10.39 -8.25 -4.15
C PHE A 160 -10.79 -9.07 -5.37
N LYS A 161 -12.08 -9.06 -5.72
CA LYS A 161 -12.59 -9.76 -6.91
C LYS A 161 -11.94 -9.22 -8.18
N GLU A 162 -11.88 -7.90 -8.37
CA GLU A 162 -11.20 -7.27 -9.50
C GLU A 162 -9.72 -7.67 -9.56
N ALA A 163 -9.03 -7.74 -8.41
CA ALA A 163 -7.64 -8.17 -8.36
C ALA A 163 -7.46 -9.63 -8.80
N ILE A 164 -8.36 -10.52 -8.40
CA ILE A 164 -8.34 -11.94 -8.79
C ILE A 164 -8.67 -12.10 -10.28
N ASP A 165 -9.66 -11.36 -10.78
CA ASP A 165 -10.12 -11.47 -12.17
C ASP A 165 -9.06 -10.97 -13.19
N LEU A 166 -7.99 -10.28 -12.74
CA LEU A 166 -6.85 -9.87 -13.59
C LEU A 166 -5.87 -11.00 -13.95
N LEU A 167 -5.91 -12.13 -13.25
CA LEU A 167 -5.11 -13.32 -13.57
C LEU A 167 -6.02 -14.54 -13.74
N PRO A 168 -6.83 -14.58 -14.81
CA PRO A 168 -7.64 -15.76 -15.10
C PRO A 168 -6.70 -16.91 -15.48
N ASN A 169 -6.81 -18.03 -14.77
CA ASN A 169 -6.04 -19.26 -15.02
C ASN A 169 -4.51 -19.05 -14.96
N PRO A 170 -3.94 -18.70 -13.78
CA PRO A 170 -2.50 -18.54 -13.65
C PRO A 170 -1.75 -19.85 -13.97
N SER A 171 -0.72 -19.77 -14.80
CA SER A 171 0.04 -20.95 -15.25
C SER A 171 1.50 -20.95 -14.77
N ASP A 172 2.11 -19.77 -14.64
CA ASP A 172 3.45 -19.64 -14.06
C ASP A 172 3.40 -19.58 -12.53
N ALA A 173 4.50 -20.00 -11.89
CA ALA A 173 4.58 -20.10 -10.44
C ALA A 173 4.36 -18.76 -9.72
N TYR A 174 4.80 -17.64 -10.31
CA TYR A 174 4.63 -16.33 -9.70
C TYR A 174 3.17 -15.86 -9.75
N SER A 175 2.47 -16.09 -10.87
CA SER A 175 1.04 -15.80 -10.99
C SER A 175 0.18 -16.69 -10.08
N ILE A 176 0.53 -17.98 -9.94
CA ILE A 176 -0.13 -18.90 -8.99
C ILE A 176 0.05 -18.40 -7.57
N TYR A 177 1.28 -18.03 -7.19
CA TYR A 177 1.58 -17.45 -5.87
C TYR A 177 0.81 -16.15 -5.65
N THR A 178 0.76 -15.29 -6.66
CA THR A 178 0.06 -14.00 -6.59
C THR A 178 -1.43 -14.19 -6.34
N GLN A 179 -2.06 -15.18 -6.98
CA GLN A 179 -3.46 -15.54 -6.73
C GLN A 179 -3.68 -16.11 -5.34
N GLY A 180 -2.84 -17.07 -4.91
CA GLY A 180 -2.88 -17.61 -3.55
C GLY A 180 -2.80 -16.49 -2.50
N TYR A 181 -1.88 -15.54 -2.70
CA TYR A 181 -1.70 -14.41 -1.79
C TYR A 181 -2.88 -13.41 -1.83
N SER A 182 -3.54 -13.22 -2.98
CA SER A 182 -4.78 -12.43 -3.05
C SER A 182 -5.90 -13.07 -2.21
N TYR A 183 -6.11 -14.38 -2.36
CA TYR A 183 -7.11 -15.13 -1.60
C TYR A 183 -6.79 -15.20 -0.11
N GLU A 184 -5.52 -15.39 0.26
CA GLU A 184 -5.07 -15.35 1.66
C GLU A 184 -5.43 -14.00 2.28
N THR A 185 -5.05 -12.91 1.60
CA THR A 185 -5.30 -11.56 2.11
C THR A 185 -6.79 -11.33 2.27
N TRP A 186 -7.60 -11.68 1.28
CA TRP A 186 -9.07 -11.55 1.37
C TRP A 186 -9.63 -12.38 2.53
N GLY A 187 -9.28 -13.66 2.62
CA GLY A 187 -9.77 -14.54 3.68
C GLY A 187 -9.43 -14.04 5.07
N LEU A 188 -8.21 -13.54 5.27
CA LEU A 188 -7.80 -12.96 6.56
C LEU A 188 -8.58 -11.68 6.90
N GLN A 189 -8.89 -10.83 5.93
CA GLN A 189 -9.72 -9.65 6.17
C GLN A 189 -11.16 -10.00 6.54
N GLU A 190 -11.74 -11.02 5.90
CA GLU A 190 -13.08 -11.52 6.25
C GLU A 190 -13.09 -12.10 7.67
N LEU A 191 -12.12 -12.98 8.00
CA LEU A 191 -11.98 -13.56 9.35
C LEU A 191 -11.81 -12.48 10.42
N ALA A 192 -10.92 -11.51 10.19
CA ALA A 192 -10.66 -10.41 11.13
C ALA A 192 -11.89 -9.51 11.37
N ASN A 193 -12.89 -9.55 10.49
CA ASN A 193 -14.13 -8.80 10.61
C ASN A 193 -15.34 -9.70 10.95
N GLY A 194 -15.12 -10.95 11.34
CA GLY A 194 -16.17 -11.88 11.80
C GLY A 194 -16.95 -12.60 10.70
N PHE A 195 -16.55 -12.47 9.44
CA PHE A 195 -17.15 -13.18 8.31
C PHE A 195 -16.51 -14.57 8.15
N GLU A 196 -16.82 -15.47 9.09
CA GLU A 196 -16.11 -16.74 9.22
C GLU A 196 -16.25 -17.66 7.99
N LEU A 197 -17.46 -17.80 7.44
CA LEU A 197 -17.73 -18.69 6.31
C LEU A 197 -17.02 -18.22 5.05
N GLU A 198 -17.16 -16.94 4.73
CA GLU A 198 -16.51 -16.28 3.60
C GLU A 198 -14.98 -16.37 3.76
N GLY A 199 -14.48 -16.04 4.95
CA GLY A 199 -13.07 -16.08 5.27
C GLY A 199 -12.47 -17.46 5.05
N ARG A 200 -13.07 -18.52 5.63
CA ARG A 200 -12.61 -19.91 5.45
C ARG A 200 -12.62 -20.33 3.98
N SER A 201 -13.68 -20.00 3.24
CA SER A 201 -13.75 -20.29 1.79
C SER A 201 -12.58 -19.67 1.00
N LYS A 202 -12.20 -18.42 1.32
CA LYS A 202 -11.05 -17.78 0.66
C LYS A 202 -9.71 -18.37 1.12
N ILE A 203 -9.56 -18.71 2.40
CA ILE A 203 -8.38 -19.42 2.91
C ILE A 203 -8.19 -20.78 2.22
N ASP A 204 -9.27 -21.54 2.01
CA ASP A 204 -9.20 -22.82 1.29
C ASP A 204 -8.77 -22.63 -0.17
N SER A 205 -9.24 -21.55 -0.81
CA SER A 205 -8.80 -21.16 -2.15
C SER A 205 -7.31 -20.80 -2.16
N ALA A 206 -6.84 -20.03 -1.17
CA ALA A 206 -5.42 -19.67 -1.02
C ALA A 206 -4.54 -20.92 -0.87
N ARG A 207 -4.95 -21.84 0.01
CA ARG A 207 -4.26 -23.12 0.25
C ARG A 207 -4.14 -23.94 -1.03
N LYS A 208 -5.22 -24.02 -1.82
CA LYS A 208 -5.21 -24.71 -3.11
C LYS A 208 -4.14 -24.14 -4.04
N TYR A 209 -4.11 -22.82 -4.24
CA TYR A 209 -3.10 -22.19 -5.09
C TYR A 209 -1.67 -22.43 -4.58
N TYR A 210 -1.44 -22.37 -3.28
CA TYR A 210 -0.11 -22.66 -2.72
C TYR A 210 0.29 -24.13 -2.86
N LEU A 211 -0.66 -25.07 -2.82
CA LEU A 211 -0.40 -26.49 -3.10
C LEU A 211 -0.12 -26.77 -4.59
N ASP A 212 -0.70 -25.97 -5.48
CA ASP A 212 -0.52 -26.06 -6.93
C ASP A 212 0.85 -25.51 -7.40
N LEU A 213 1.57 -24.76 -6.55
CA LEU A 213 2.92 -24.29 -6.85
C LEU A 213 3.90 -25.46 -7.12
N PRO A 214 4.89 -25.31 -8.01
CA PRO A 214 5.92 -26.34 -8.19
C PRO A 214 6.59 -26.73 -6.86
N LYS A 215 6.90 -28.02 -6.68
CA LYS A 215 7.49 -28.53 -5.42
C LYS A 215 8.82 -27.86 -5.06
N ASN A 216 9.59 -27.43 -6.06
CA ASN A 216 10.86 -26.73 -5.91
C ASN A 216 10.71 -25.21 -5.86
N TYR A 217 9.49 -24.66 -5.88
CA TYR A 217 9.28 -23.22 -5.79
C TYR A 217 9.63 -22.75 -4.36
N PRO A 218 10.58 -21.81 -4.19
CA PRO A 218 11.16 -21.50 -2.87
C PRO A 218 10.13 -21.08 -1.82
N LEU A 219 9.07 -20.39 -2.23
CA LEU A 219 8.05 -19.86 -1.31
C LEU A 219 6.92 -20.84 -1.01
N ARG A 220 6.88 -22.03 -1.62
CA ARG A 220 5.74 -22.94 -1.46
C ARG A 220 5.54 -23.36 0.01
N ALA A 221 6.60 -23.88 0.62
CA ALA A 221 6.53 -24.38 2.00
C ALA A 221 6.26 -23.25 2.99
N SER A 222 6.99 -22.14 2.85
CA SER A 222 6.83 -20.97 3.73
C SER A 222 5.45 -20.32 3.58
N ALA A 223 4.89 -20.23 2.37
CA ALA A 223 3.55 -19.68 2.16
C ALA A 223 2.47 -20.51 2.87
N LEU A 224 2.55 -21.85 2.80
CA LEU A 224 1.62 -22.73 3.49
C LEU A 224 1.76 -22.62 5.01
N GLU A 225 2.99 -22.63 5.53
CA GLU A 225 3.25 -22.50 6.96
C GLU A 225 2.73 -21.16 7.50
N VAL A 226 3.03 -20.06 6.80
CA VAL A 226 2.58 -18.72 7.16
C VAL A 226 1.06 -18.61 7.09
N LEU A 227 0.41 -19.17 6.06
CA LEU A 227 -1.04 -19.20 5.95
C LEU A 227 -1.68 -19.86 7.18
N GLU A 228 -1.22 -21.06 7.54
CA GLU A 228 -1.76 -21.80 8.69
C GLU A 228 -1.51 -21.07 10.02
N SER A 229 -0.34 -20.43 10.17
CA SER A 229 -0.05 -19.61 11.35
C SER A 229 -1.01 -18.43 11.47
N LYS A 230 -1.25 -17.69 10.38
CA LYS A 230 -2.15 -16.52 10.37
C LYS A 230 -3.60 -16.92 10.63
N VAL A 231 -4.06 -18.04 10.07
CA VAL A 231 -5.42 -18.56 10.31
C VAL A 231 -5.60 -18.92 11.78
N ARG A 232 -4.62 -19.60 12.41
CA ARG A 232 -4.68 -19.91 13.85
C ARG A 232 -4.76 -18.64 14.69
N GLN A 233 -4.00 -17.59 14.35
CA GLN A 233 -4.05 -16.32 15.06
C GLN A 233 -5.41 -15.62 14.90
N ALA A 234 -5.96 -15.58 13.68
CA ALA A 234 -7.25 -14.95 13.40
C ALA A 234 -8.42 -15.64 14.11
N VAL A 235 -8.41 -16.98 14.19
CA VAL A 235 -9.47 -17.77 14.84
C VAL A 235 -9.26 -17.91 16.35
N GLY A 236 -8.01 -17.93 16.84
CA GLY A 236 -7.70 -18.03 18.26
C GLY A 236 -7.89 -16.72 19.03
N GLY A 237 -7.71 -15.57 18.36
CA GLY A 237 -7.90 -14.24 18.95
C GLY A 237 -9.36 -13.77 19.04
N SER A 238 -10.31 -14.54 18.51
CA SER A 238 -11.75 -14.23 18.46
C SER A 238 -12.55 -14.86 19.62
N SER A 239 -11.91 -15.17 20.75
CA SER A 239 -12.65 -15.48 21.98
C SER A 239 -13.43 -14.24 22.42
N PRO A 240 -14.74 -14.33 22.71
CA PRO A 240 -15.51 -13.18 23.16
C PRO A 240 -14.88 -12.70 24.48
N VAL A 241 -14.63 -11.40 24.58
CA VAL A 241 -14.37 -10.74 25.85
C VAL A 241 -15.55 -11.08 26.75
N SER A 242 -15.36 -12.04 27.65
CA SER A 242 -16.28 -12.33 28.74
C SER A 242 -16.35 -11.05 29.56
N ASN A 243 -17.46 -10.33 29.44
CA ASN A 243 -17.76 -9.13 30.19
C ASN A 243 -17.82 -9.52 31.68
N PRO A 244 -16.80 -9.22 32.51
CA PRO A 244 -16.82 -9.53 33.93
C PRO A 244 -17.48 -8.34 34.61
N GLY A 245 -18.80 -8.22 34.49
CA GLY A 245 -19.50 -7.02 34.96
C GLY A 245 -21.02 -7.01 34.83
N ALA A 246 -21.65 -8.17 34.74
CA ALA A 246 -23.10 -8.29 34.98
C ALA A 246 -23.29 -9.24 36.16
N ASP A 247 -23.23 -8.68 37.36
CA ASP A 247 -23.73 -9.33 38.57
C ASP A 247 -25.22 -8.96 38.73
N PRO A 248 -26.16 -9.90 38.54
CA PRO A 248 -27.57 -9.67 38.78
C PRO A 248 -27.94 -10.28 40.14
N SER A 249 -27.52 -9.66 41.23
CA SER A 249 -28.10 -9.96 42.54
C SER A 249 -28.62 -8.68 43.19
N GLY A 250 -29.85 -8.35 42.85
CA GLY A 250 -30.69 -7.54 43.72
C GLY A 250 -31.04 -8.36 44.96
N HIS A 251 -30.75 -7.83 46.13
CA HIS A 251 -31.49 -8.13 47.36
C HIS A 251 -31.88 -6.82 48.04
N SER A 252 -33.16 -6.51 47.85
CA SER A 252 -34.00 -5.68 48.70
C SER A 252 -34.11 -6.25 50.12
N ALA A 253 -34.01 -5.41 51.16
CA ALA A 253 -34.89 -5.43 52.33
C ALA A 253 -34.59 -4.28 53.30
N THR A 254 -35.57 -3.38 53.43
CA THR A 254 -36.08 -2.75 54.66
C THR A 254 -35.38 -3.05 56.00
N GLN A 255 -34.87 -2.03 56.69
CA GLN A 255 -35.50 -1.33 57.84
C GLN A 255 -34.67 -0.08 58.19
#